data_AF-N1WG94-F1
#
_entry.id   AF-N1WG94-F1
#
_cell.length_a   1.000
_cell.length_b   1.000
_cell.length_c   1.000
_cell.angle_alpha   90.00
_cell.angle_beta   90.00
_cell.angle_gamma   90.00
#
_symmetry.space_group_name_H-M   'P 1'
#
loop_
_entity.id
_entity.type
_entity.pdbx_description
1 polymer ?
#
loop_
_entity_poly.entity_id
_entity_poly.type
_entity_poly.pdbx_seq_one_letter_code
_entity_poly.pdbx_strand_id
1 'polypeptide(L)'
;MRKRKPQFVFWNRVSTNVFQFFCVFILLISCVETKESDEVSGVNNKLAFEDAKEFFTEHPEYVSDGFDFPVGKPNAKGYIDKQPFGKNFHLGEDWNAIGRNDYGDPVYAVSHGIVKFAGEEGPGWGNVIILTHRLPDGGWINSLYAHLSKMNVSKGDWVRKGKVIGKIGDANRRYGPHLHFEMRDDFFLPTGPGYSRNPLGYLNPKEFIRDRRKLKNKSLVRSSH
;
A
#
# COMPACT_ATOMS: atom_id res chain seq x y z
N MET A 1 91.79 19.48 4.63
CA MET A 1 91.08 18.97 3.44
C MET A 1 90.96 17.44 3.53
N ARG A 2 89.80 16.92 3.11
CA ARG A 2 89.44 15.51 2.83
C ARG A 2 89.05 14.56 3.99
N LYS A 3 87.73 14.31 3.98
CA LYS A 3 86.89 13.32 4.69
C LYS A 3 87.37 11.87 4.54
N ARG A 4 87.16 11.03 5.57
CA ARG A 4 86.66 9.64 5.46
C ARG A 4 85.84 9.23 6.71
N LYS A 5 84.90 8.30 6.45
CA LYS A 5 83.69 7.83 7.15
C LYS A 5 83.90 7.24 8.57
N PRO A 6 82.86 7.21 9.44
CA PRO A 6 82.90 6.47 10.70
C PRO A 6 82.29 5.06 10.60
N GLN A 7 82.73 4.16 11.48
CA GLN A 7 82.27 2.79 11.63
C GLN A 7 81.57 2.57 12.99
N PHE A 8 80.49 1.78 12.92
CA PHE A 8 79.95 0.80 13.88
C PHE A 8 79.79 1.14 15.37
N VAL A 9 78.55 1.03 15.85
CA VAL A 9 78.18 0.90 17.27
C VAL A 9 77.46 -0.44 17.49
N PHE A 10 77.75 -1.00 18.66
CA PHE A 10 77.55 -2.35 19.16
C PHE A 10 76.09 -2.80 19.39
N TRP A 11 75.95 -4.12 19.44
CA TRP A 11 74.73 -4.91 19.63
C TRP A 11 74.40 -5.20 21.11
N ASN A 12 73.09 -5.14 21.42
CA ASN A 12 72.26 -6.13 22.11
C ASN A 12 72.23 -6.40 23.64
N ARG A 13 70.95 -6.33 24.10
CA ARG A 13 70.13 -7.32 24.84
C ARG A 13 70.25 -7.35 26.37
N VAL A 14 69.19 -6.88 27.01
CA VAL A 14 68.92 -7.00 28.46
C VAL A 14 67.82 -8.03 28.69
N SER A 15 67.98 -8.82 29.75
CA SER A 15 67.16 -9.94 30.19
C SER A 15 66.35 -9.60 31.46
N THR A 16 65.06 -9.94 31.41
CA THR A 16 64.16 -10.50 32.45
C THR A 16 63.95 -9.89 33.84
N ASN A 17 62.64 -9.75 34.16
CA ASN A 17 61.92 -9.84 35.44
C ASN A 17 62.18 -8.71 36.46
N VAL A 18 61.17 -8.09 37.10
CA VAL A 18 60.22 -8.62 38.10
C VAL A 18 59.24 -7.48 38.46
N PHE A 19 57.92 -7.77 38.53
CA PHE A 19 56.86 -7.18 39.39
C PHE A 19 56.75 -5.62 39.49
N GLN A 20 55.61 -4.93 39.42
CA GLN A 20 54.24 -5.27 39.84
C GLN A 20 53.36 -4.00 39.70
N PHE A 21 52.04 -4.22 39.57
CA PHE A 21 50.94 -3.24 39.52
C PHE A 21 50.83 -2.32 38.31
N PHE A 22 50.15 -2.81 37.27
CA PHE A 22 49.32 -1.95 36.43
C PHE A 22 47.86 -2.38 36.55
N CYS A 23 47.03 -1.43 36.93
CA CYS A 23 45.58 -1.55 37.00
C CYS A 23 45.02 -2.11 35.69
N VAL A 24 44.34 -3.24 35.81
CA VAL A 24 43.49 -3.80 34.76
C VAL A 24 42.26 -2.89 34.66
N PHE A 25 42.28 -1.90 33.78
CA PHE A 25 41.07 -1.25 33.28
C PHE A 25 40.45 -2.19 32.24
N ILE A 26 39.64 -3.15 32.68
CA ILE A 26 38.75 -3.88 31.78
C ILE A 26 37.70 -2.87 31.28
N LEU A 27 37.74 -2.60 29.97
CA LEU A 27 36.63 -2.02 29.23
C LEU A 27 35.40 -2.91 29.43
N LEU A 28 34.51 -2.53 30.33
CA LEU A 28 33.10 -2.88 30.24
C LEU A 28 32.41 -1.69 29.56
N ILE A 29 32.50 -1.62 28.23
CA ILE A 29 31.47 -0.95 27.45
C ILE A 29 30.25 -1.86 27.63
N SER A 30 29.39 -1.53 28.59
CA SER A 30 28.03 -2.03 28.60
C SER A 30 27.41 -1.55 27.29
N CYS A 31 27.38 -2.41 26.30
CA CYS A 31 26.52 -2.24 25.15
C CYS A 31 25.09 -2.41 25.68
N VAL A 32 24.54 -1.35 26.26
CA VAL A 32 23.10 -1.20 26.36
C VAL A 32 22.68 -0.96 24.93
N GLU A 33 22.35 -2.06 24.26
CA GLU A 33 21.58 -2.03 23.03
C GLU A 33 20.24 -1.43 23.44
N THR A 34 20.14 -0.11 23.33
CA THR A 34 18.87 0.59 23.44
C THR A 34 18.04 0.02 22.31
N LYS A 35 17.14 -0.91 22.65
CA LYS A 35 15.97 -1.15 21.83
C LYS A 35 15.28 0.19 21.73
N GLU A 36 15.53 0.88 20.62
CA GLU A 36 14.69 1.96 20.13
C GLU A 36 13.37 1.27 19.76
N SER A 37 12.55 1.02 20.77
CA SER A 37 11.14 0.80 20.57
C SER A 37 10.61 2.13 20.09
N ASP A 38 10.60 2.31 18.78
CA ASP A 38 9.77 3.30 18.11
C ASP A 38 8.31 2.94 18.36
N GLU A 39 7.86 3.14 19.59
CA GLU A 39 6.47 3.20 19.95
C GLU A 39 5.97 4.62 19.57
N VAL A 40 6.03 4.92 18.27
CA VAL A 40 5.22 6.01 17.71
C VAL A 40 3.80 5.47 17.62
N SER A 41 3.08 5.58 18.73
CA SER A 41 1.63 5.41 18.85
C SER A 41 0.85 6.53 18.14
N GLY A 42 1.32 6.94 16.96
CA GLY A 42 0.47 7.58 15.96
C GLY A 42 -0.23 6.46 15.22
N VAL A 43 -1.52 6.22 15.50
CA VAL A 43 -2.32 5.18 14.83
C VAL A 43 -2.17 5.36 13.32
N ASN A 44 -1.32 4.55 12.69
CA ASN A 44 -1.21 4.56 11.25
C ASN A 44 -2.52 3.94 10.75
N ASN A 45 -3.45 4.80 10.35
CA ASN A 45 -4.79 4.39 9.93
C ASN A 45 -4.76 3.61 8.60
N LYS A 46 -3.59 3.48 7.96
CA LYS A 46 -3.37 2.66 6.77
C LYS A 46 -2.57 1.40 7.11
N LEU A 47 -2.90 0.28 6.47
CA LEU A 47 -2.15 -0.98 6.53
C LEU A 47 -0.72 -0.75 5.99
N ALA A 48 0.29 -1.31 6.67
CA ALA A 48 1.67 -1.19 6.21
C ALA A 48 1.91 -2.09 5.00
N PHE A 49 2.95 -1.76 4.22
CA PHE A 49 3.31 -2.54 3.03
C PHE A 49 3.75 -3.95 3.38
N GLU A 50 4.54 -4.12 4.44
CA GLU A 50 5.01 -5.44 4.86
C GLU A 50 3.85 -6.33 5.33
N ASP A 51 2.87 -5.79 6.06
CA ASP A 51 1.66 -6.55 6.45
C ASP A 51 0.88 -7.03 5.23
N ALA A 52 0.72 -6.18 4.21
CA ALA A 52 0.05 -6.58 2.97
C ALA A 52 0.83 -7.66 2.23
N LYS A 53 2.16 -7.55 2.20
CA LYS A 53 3.07 -8.50 1.56
C LYS A 53 3.08 -9.86 2.27
N GLU A 54 3.09 -9.87 3.59
CA GLU A 54 2.94 -11.07 4.42
C GLU A 54 1.60 -11.73 4.12
N PHE A 55 0.48 -10.98 4.17
CA PHE A 55 -0.85 -11.50 3.86
C PHE A 55 -0.90 -12.24 2.50
N PHE A 56 -0.42 -11.63 1.41
CA PHE A 56 -0.47 -12.29 0.09
C PHE A 56 0.54 -13.44 -0.06
N THR A 57 1.54 -13.53 0.83
CA THR A 57 2.45 -14.67 0.89
C THR A 57 1.77 -15.86 1.56
N GLU A 58 1.03 -15.62 2.64
CA GLU A 58 0.28 -16.64 3.38
C GLU A 58 -1.02 -17.07 2.68
N HIS A 59 -1.63 -16.14 1.92
CA HIS A 59 -2.93 -16.32 1.27
C HIS A 59 -2.87 -16.13 -0.25
N PRO A 60 -2.14 -17.01 -0.99
CA PRO A 60 -2.02 -16.90 -2.44
C PRO A 60 -3.35 -17.03 -3.19
N GLU A 61 -4.40 -17.61 -2.57
CA GLU A 61 -5.76 -17.67 -3.09
C GLU A 61 -6.49 -16.31 -3.14
N TYR A 62 -5.90 -15.27 -2.54
CA TYR A 62 -6.35 -13.88 -2.66
C TYR A 62 -5.57 -13.09 -3.72
N VAL A 63 -4.58 -13.67 -4.40
CA VAL A 63 -3.99 -13.06 -5.60
C VAL A 63 -5.10 -12.89 -6.65
N SER A 64 -5.13 -11.72 -7.29
CA SER A 64 -6.20 -11.32 -8.20
C SER A 64 -6.32 -12.27 -9.40
N ASP A 65 -7.51 -12.82 -9.60
CA ASP A 65 -7.89 -13.62 -10.77
C ASP A 65 -8.61 -12.79 -11.86
N GLY A 66 -8.78 -11.49 -11.62
CA GLY A 66 -9.40 -10.52 -12.53
C GLY A 66 -10.18 -9.45 -11.78
N PHE A 67 -10.74 -8.50 -12.53
CA PHE A 67 -11.41 -7.33 -11.98
C PHE A 67 -12.84 -7.18 -12.51
N ASP A 68 -13.78 -6.83 -11.63
CA ASP A 68 -15.18 -6.48 -11.97
C ASP A 68 -15.47 -5.02 -11.61
N PHE A 69 -16.57 -4.45 -12.14
CA PHE A 69 -16.96 -3.08 -11.79
C PHE A 69 -17.49 -2.98 -10.36
N PRO A 70 -17.25 -1.85 -9.67
CA PRO A 70 -17.57 -1.68 -8.24
C PRO A 70 -19.06 -1.46 -7.96
N VAL A 71 -19.87 -1.25 -9.00
CA VAL A 71 -21.32 -1.07 -8.97
C VAL A 71 -21.95 -1.94 -10.06
N GLY A 72 -23.23 -2.29 -9.92
CA GLY A 72 -23.96 -3.06 -10.94
C GLY A 72 -23.20 -4.30 -11.43
N LYS A 73 -22.42 -4.92 -10.53
CA LYS A 73 -21.44 -5.95 -10.88
C LYS A 73 -22.10 -7.09 -11.68
N PRO A 74 -21.37 -7.74 -12.61
CA PRO A 74 -19.94 -7.54 -12.84
C PRO A 74 -19.65 -6.42 -13.86
N ASN A 75 -20.67 -5.86 -14.52
CA ASN A 75 -20.53 -5.05 -15.74
C ASN A 75 -21.05 -3.61 -15.61
N ALA A 76 -21.18 -3.07 -14.40
CA ALA A 76 -21.76 -1.75 -14.16
C ALA A 76 -23.21 -1.62 -14.69
N LYS A 77 -23.96 -2.74 -14.70
CA LYS A 77 -25.34 -2.76 -15.20
C LYS A 77 -26.20 -1.78 -14.40
N GLY A 78 -26.85 -0.86 -15.12
CA GLY A 78 -27.71 0.14 -14.50
C GLY A 78 -26.97 1.39 -14.01
N TYR A 79 -25.66 1.52 -14.29
CA TYR A 79 -24.86 2.69 -13.91
C TYR A 79 -24.24 3.38 -15.13
N ILE A 80 -23.97 4.67 -14.97
CA ILE A 80 -23.27 5.52 -15.92
C ILE A 80 -22.14 6.25 -15.19
N ASP A 81 -20.98 6.33 -15.84
CA ASP A 81 -19.88 7.18 -15.39
C ASP A 81 -20.12 8.61 -15.92
N LYS A 82 -20.43 9.54 -15.02
CA LYS A 82 -20.74 10.94 -15.37
C LYS A 82 -19.51 11.84 -15.40
N GLN A 83 -18.45 11.45 -14.71
CA GLN A 83 -17.21 12.20 -14.65
C GLN A 83 -16.02 11.26 -14.85
N PRO A 84 -15.73 10.92 -16.11
CA PRO A 84 -14.67 9.97 -16.43
C PRO A 84 -13.29 10.45 -16.04
N PHE A 85 -12.39 9.50 -15.85
CA PHE A 85 -10.96 9.74 -15.65
C PHE A 85 -10.39 10.69 -16.71
N GLY A 86 -9.52 11.61 -16.28
CA GLY A 86 -8.88 12.63 -17.11
C GLY A 86 -9.78 13.80 -17.53
N LYS A 87 -11.11 13.64 -17.54
CA LYS A 87 -12.04 14.74 -17.85
C LYS A 87 -12.00 15.78 -16.73
N ASN A 88 -11.77 17.04 -17.06
CA ASN A 88 -11.53 18.11 -16.08
C ASN A 88 -10.41 17.77 -15.07
N PHE A 89 -9.44 16.94 -15.48
CA PHE A 89 -8.37 16.45 -14.61
C PHE A 89 -8.82 15.55 -13.47
N HIS A 90 -9.97 14.88 -13.60
CA HIS A 90 -10.46 13.91 -12.61
C HIS A 90 -9.55 12.69 -12.52
N LEU A 91 -9.20 12.27 -11.31
CA LEU A 91 -8.27 11.16 -11.04
C LEU A 91 -8.96 9.82 -10.83
N GLY A 92 -10.29 9.79 -10.99
CA GLY A 92 -11.13 8.61 -10.87
C GLY A 92 -12.29 8.63 -11.86
N GLU A 93 -13.38 7.96 -11.48
CA GLU A 93 -14.65 7.92 -12.17
C GLU A 93 -15.79 8.16 -11.17
N ASP A 94 -16.80 8.92 -11.58
CA ASP A 94 -18.00 9.13 -10.76
C ASP A 94 -19.18 8.34 -11.33
N TRP A 95 -19.56 7.27 -10.64
CA TRP A 95 -20.60 6.34 -11.04
C TRP A 95 -21.95 6.70 -10.40
N ASN A 96 -22.97 6.82 -11.24
CA ASN A 96 -24.36 7.05 -10.85
C ASN A 96 -25.27 5.96 -11.42
N ALA A 97 -26.29 5.55 -10.68
CA ALA A 97 -27.36 4.72 -11.20
C ALA A 97 -28.21 5.51 -12.20
N ILE A 98 -28.73 4.79 -13.20
CA ILE A 98 -29.69 5.33 -14.15
C ILE A 98 -30.98 5.61 -13.39
N GLY A 99 -31.39 6.88 -13.32
CA GLY A 99 -32.50 7.34 -12.50
C GLY A 99 -32.10 8.17 -11.28
N ARG A 100 -30.78 8.24 -10.96
CA ARG A 100 -30.21 9.08 -9.88
C ARG A 100 -30.75 8.76 -8.48
N ASN A 101 -31.04 7.50 -8.21
CA ASN A 101 -31.47 6.98 -6.90
C ASN A 101 -30.34 6.23 -6.19
N ASP A 102 -29.10 6.71 -6.36
CA ASP A 102 -27.87 5.98 -6.06
C ASP A 102 -27.64 5.76 -4.56
N TYR A 103 -28.23 6.60 -3.69
CA TYR A 103 -27.95 6.56 -2.25
C TYR A 103 -28.34 5.22 -1.63
N GLY A 104 -27.37 4.59 -0.96
CA GLY A 104 -27.57 3.29 -0.30
C GLY A 104 -27.34 2.08 -1.20
N ASP A 105 -27.10 2.27 -2.49
CA ASP A 105 -26.78 1.20 -3.42
C ASP A 105 -25.47 0.49 -3.02
N PRO A 106 -25.36 -0.82 -3.27
CA PRO A 106 -24.21 -1.61 -2.87
C PRO A 106 -22.95 -1.25 -3.68
N VAL A 107 -21.84 -1.11 -2.96
CA VAL A 107 -20.49 -0.98 -3.53
C VAL A 107 -19.72 -2.27 -3.28
N TYR A 108 -19.11 -2.80 -4.34
CA TYR A 108 -18.47 -4.11 -4.37
C TYR A 108 -16.95 -4.00 -4.52
N ALA A 109 -16.21 -4.89 -3.87
CA ALA A 109 -14.78 -5.05 -4.10
C ALA A 109 -14.51 -5.48 -5.55
N VAL A 110 -13.69 -4.72 -6.28
CA VAL A 110 -13.40 -4.98 -7.70
C VAL A 110 -12.56 -6.23 -7.94
N SER A 111 -11.77 -6.65 -6.96
CA SER A 111 -10.96 -7.88 -6.99
C SER A 111 -10.80 -8.42 -5.57
N HIS A 112 -10.17 -9.59 -5.43
CA HIS A 112 -9.68 -10.08 -4.15
C HIS A 112 -8.66 -9.09 -3.58
N GLY A 113 -8.67 -8.88 -2.27
CA GLY A 113 -7.73 -7.95 -1.66
C GLY A 113 -7.85 -7.84 -0.16
N ILE A 114 -7.02 -6.97 0.42
CA ILE A 114 -7.02 -6.61 1.83
C ILE A 114 -7.30 -5.12 1.98
N VAL A 115 -8.08 -4.74 3.00
CA VAL A 115 -8.44 -3.35 3.27
C VAL A 115 -7.22 -2.62 3.82
N LYS A 116 -6.65 -1.75 2.99
CA LYS A 116 -5.57 -0.85 3.38
C LYS A 116 -6.09 0.25 4.29
N PHE A 117 -7.28 0.78 4.03
CA PHE A 117 -7.87 1.89 4.78
C PHE A 117 -9.39 1.79 4.74
N ALA A 118 -10.04 2.11 5.86
CA ALA A 118 -11.48 2.33 5.95
C ALA A 118 -11.72 3.40 7.01
N GLY A 119 -12.17 4.59 6.59
CA GLY A 119 -12.29 5.75 7.48
C GLY A 119 -12.84 6.99 6.76
N GLU A 120 -13.10 8.05 7.52
CA GLU A 120 -13.52 9.35 6.99
C GLU A 120 -12.28 10.17 6.57
N GLU A 121 -12.32 10.75 5.36
CA GLU A 121 -11.22 11.52 4.74
C GLU A 121 -11.64 12.98 4.48
N GLY A 122 -12.32 13.58 5.47
CA GLY A 122 -12.75 14.97 5.42
C GLY A 122 -13.94 15.23 4.48
N PRO A 123 -14.41 16.50 4.41
CA PRO A 123 -15.72 16.83 3.85
C PRO A 123 -15.82 16.62 2.33
N GLY A 124 -14.70 16.63 1.61
CA GLY A 124 -14.68 16.38 0.16
C GLY A 124 -14.71 14.91 -0.21
N TRP A 125 -14.33 14.01 0.70
CA TRP A 125 -14.27 12.57 0.44
C TRP A 125 -15.38 11.80 1.16
N GLY A 126 -15.74 12.21 2.38
CA GLY A 126 -16.61 11.44 3.27
C GLY A 126 -15.95 10.12 3.68
N ASN A 127 -16.74 9.07 3.82
CA ASN A 127 -16.20 7.74 4.08
C ASN A 127 -15.50 7.17 2.85
N VAL A 128 -14.30 6.64 3.07
CA VAL A 128 -13.40 6.09 2.06
C VAL A 128 -12.96 4.69 2.46
N ILE A 129 -12.98 3.78 1.50
CA ILE A 129 -12.31 2.48 1.58
C ILE A 129 -11.19 2.46 0.54
N ILE A 130 -10.02 1.94 0.92
CA ILE A 130 -8.95 1.60 -0.01
C ILE A 130 -8.63 0.12 0.14
N LEU A 131 -8.73 -0.64 -0.95
CA LEU A 131 -8.30 -2.03 -1.02
C LEU A 131 -6.97 -2.13 -1.74
N THR A 132 -6.08 -2.96 -1.23
CA THR A 132 -4.86 -3.39 -1.92
C THR A 132 -5.06 -4.76 -2.55
N HIS A 133 -4.62 -4.88 -3.80
CA HIS A 133 -4.70 -6.07 -4.63
C HIS A 133 -3.30 -6.49 -5.06
N ARG A 134 -3.03 -7.79 -5.02
CA ARG A 134 -1.84 -8.38 -5.63
C ARG A 134 -2.18 -8.97 -7.00
N LEU A 135 -1.39 -8.65 -8.02
CA LEU A 135 -1.51 -9.21 -9.36
C LEU A 135 -0.66 -10.49 -9.50
N PRO A 136 -1.02 -11.41 -10.42
CA PRO A 136 -0.23 -12.64 -10.66
C PRO A 136 1.19 -12.42 -11.17
N ASP A 137 1.49 -11.25 -11.73
CA ASP A 137 2.85 -10.85 -12.16
C ASP A 137 3.67 -10.23 -11.00
N GLY A 138 3.10 -10.18 -9.80
CA GLY A 138 3.73 -9.60 -8.63
C GLY A 138 3.46 -8.11 -8.45
N GLY A 139 2.74 -7.45 -9.37
CA GLY A 139 2.36 -6.04 -9.27
C GLY A 139 1.36 -5.76 -8.13
N TRP A 140 1.36 -4.52 -7.67
CA TRP A 140 0.47 -4.01 -6.63
C TRP A 140 -0.48 -2.98 -7.21
N ILE A 141 -1.75 -3.08 -6.84
CA ILE A 141 -2.79 -2.14 -7.29
C ILE A 141 -3.65 -1.78 -6.10
N ASN A 142 -3.96 -0.50 -5.94
CA ASN A 142 -4.97 -0.04 -5.00
C ASN A 142 -6.25 0.35 -5.74
N SER A 143 -7.40 0.02 -5.15
CA SER A 143 -8.68 0.59 -5.54
C SER A 143 -9.24 1.45 -4.41
N LEU A 144 -9.73 2.65 -4.74
CA LEU A 144 -10.35 3.57 -3.78
C LEU A 144 -11.83 3.72 -4.07
N TYR A 145 -12.64 3.73 -3.01
CA TYR A 145 -14.09 3.89 -3.03
C TYR A 145 -14.46 5.00 -2.06
N ALA A 146 -15.05 6.09 -2.56
CA ALA A 146 -15.34 7.28 -1.75
C ALA A 146 -16.82 7.66 -1.74
N HIS A 147 -17.11 8.69 -0.95
CA HIS A 147 -18.44 9.25 -0.74
C HIS A 147 -19.43 8.25 -0.15
N LEU A 148 -18.93 7.24 0.56
CA LEU A 148 -19.78 6.15 1.05
C LEU A 148 -20.69 6.62 2.19
N SER A 149 -21.94 6.17 2.19
CA SER A 149 -22.86 6.35 3.33
C SER A 149 -22.59 5.35 4.45
N LYS A 150 -22.03 4.19 4.08
CA LYS A 150 -21.69 3.10 5.01
C LYS A 150 -20.48 2.34 4.52
N MET A 151 -19.60 1.99 5.46
CA MET A 151 -18.54 1.00 5.27
C MET A 151 -18.93 -0.30 5.96
N ASN A 152 -18.76 -1.43 5.28
CA ASN A 152 -19.06 -2.77 5.78
C ASN A 152 -17.78 -3.57 6.10
N VAL A 153 -16.63 -2.92 6.07
CA VAL A 153 -15.30 -3.50 6.31
C VAL A 153 -14.45 -2.50 7.09
N SER A 154 -13.42 -3.03 7.74
CA SER A 154 -12.43 -2.29 8.52
C SER A 154 -11.02 -2.53 7.97
N LYS A 155 -10.05 -1.68 8.35
CA LYS A 155 -8.63 -1.90 8.04
C LYS A 155 -8.20 -3.33 8.43
N GLY A 156 -7.48 -4.00 7.54
CA GLY A 156 -6.99 -5.36 7.75
C GLY A 156 -7.96 -6.47 7.32
N ASP A 157 -9.26 -6.16 7.11
CA ASP A 157 -10.19 -7.16 6.58
C ASP A 157 -9.77 -7.59 5.16
N TRP A 158 -9.81 -8.88 4.86
CA TRP A 158 -9.71 -9.37 3.50
C TRP A 158 -11.09 -9.60 2.87
N VAL A 159 -11.13 -9.47 1.55
CA VAL A 159 -12.36 -9.52 0.77
C VAL A 159 -12.14 -10.31 -0.51
N ARG A 160 -13.14 -11.09 -0.91
CA ARG A 160 -13.18 -11.68 -2.24
C ARG A 160 -13.83 -10.71 -3.22
N LYS A 161 -13.43 -10.80 -4.49
CA LYS A 161 -14.04 -10.09 -5.61
C LYS A 161 -15.56 -10.18 -5.55
N GLY A 162 -16.23 -9.04 -5.64
CA GLY A 162 -17.67 -8.93 -5.57
C GLY A 162 -18.27 -8.95 -4.16
N LYS A 163 -17.49 -9.04 -3.07
CA LYS A 163 -18.02 -8.81 -1.71
C LYS A 163 -18.55 -7.38 -1.62
N VAL A 164 -19.72 -7.19 -0.99
CA VAL A 164 -20.23 -5.84 -0.65
C VAL A 164 -19.34 -5.27 0.44
N ILE A 165 -18.69 -4.15 0.18
CA ILE A 165 -17.76 -3.47 1.10
C ILE A 165 -18.32 -2.17 1.64
N GLY A 166 -19.36 -1.63 1.04
CA GLY A 166 -20.00 -0.41 1.50
C GLY A 166 -21.26 -0.08 0.72
N LYS A 167 -21.74 1.14 0.92
CA LYS A 167 -22.90 1.69 0.22
C LYS A 167 -22.63 3.08 -0.29
N ILE A 168 -23.15 3.41 -1.46
CA ILE A 168 -23.08 4.75 -2.05
C ILE A 168 -23.71 5.77 -1.08
N GLY A 169 -23.09 6.94 -0.97
CA GLY A 169 -23.57 8.07 -0.20
C GLY A 169 -23.35 9.37 -0.96
N ASP A 170 -23.18 10.46 -0.20
CA ASP A 170 -23.20 11.84 -0.70
C ASP A 170 -22.08 12.72 -0.10
N ALA A 171 -21.05 12.07 0.46
CA ALA A 171 -19.96 12.70 1.21
C ALA A 171 -20.47 13.67 2.29
N ASN A 172 -21.30 13.19 3.21
CA ASN A 172 -21.89 13.99 4.27
C ASN A 172 -22.69 15.18 3.73
N ARG A 173 -23.54 14.94 2.73
CA ARG A 173 -24.39 15.94 2.04
C ARG A 173 -23.63 17.01 1.25
N ARG A 174 -22.36 16.77 0.92
CA ARG A 174 -21.56 17.70 0.12
C ARG A 174 -21.90 17.64 -1.36
N TYR A 175 -22.33 16.47 -1.84
CA TYR A 175 -22.64 16.24 -3.26
C TYR A 175 -24.01 15.58 -3.43
N GLY A 176 -24.48 15.48 -4.67
CA GLY A 176 -25.53 14.50 -4.98
C GLY A 176 -24.98 13.07 -4.84
N PRO A 177 -25.80 12.06 -4.52
CA PRO A 177 -25.31 10.70 -4.35
C PRO A 177 -24.57 10.17 -5.58
N HIS A 178 -23.40 9.56 -5.39
CA HIS A 178 -22.62 8.86 -6.40
C HIS A 178 -21.46 8.08 -5.74
N LEU A 179 -20.90 7.11 -6.46
CA LEU A 179 -19.62 6.50 -6.08
C LEU A 179 -18.50 7.21 -6.83
N HIS A 180 -17.56 7.78 -6.11
CA HIS A 180 -16.26 8.11 -6.67
C HIS A 180 -15.33 6.90 -6.54
N PHE A 181 -14.73 6.47 -7.65
CA PHE A 181 -13.93 5.25 -7.75
C PHE A 181 -12.60 5.49 -8.47
N GLU A 182 -11.52 4.96 -7.92
CA GLU A 182 -10.19 5.07 -8.53
C GLU A 182 -9.47 3.72 -8.58
N MET A 183 -8.55 3.61 -9.55
CA MET A 183 -7.54 2.57 -9.64
C MET A 183 -6.15 3.22 -9.62
N ARG A 184 -5.22 2.66 -8.86
CA ARG A 184 -3.91 3.26 -8.57
C ARG A 184 -2.80 2.22 -8.63
N ASP A 185 -1.66 2.56 -9.21
CA ASP A 185 -0.47 1.70 -9.31
C ASP A 185 0.64 2.04 -8.30
N ASP A 186 0.46 3.11 -7.51
CA ASP A 186 1.33 3.43 -6.39
C ASP A 186 0.73 2.93 -5.07
N PHE A 187 1.46 2.01 -4.40
CA PHE A 187 1.08 1.51 -3.09
C PHE A 187 1.03 2.63 -2.04
N PHE A 188 1.93 3.61 -2.08
CA PHE A 188 2.10 4.63 -1.05
C PHE A 188 1.27 5.89 -1.28
N LEU A 189 0.55 5.96 -2.40
CA LEU A 189 -0.25 7.12 -2.75
C LEU A 189 -1.25 7.47 -1.63
N PRO A 190 -1.28 8.73 -1.16
CA PRO A 190 -2.27 9.18 -0.19
C PRO A 190 -3.67 9.17 -0.83
N THR A 191 -4.70 9.53 -0.04
CA THR A 191 -6.07 9.64 -0.57
C THR A 191 -6.15 10.68 -1.70
N GLY A 192 -5.33 11.74 -1.63
CA GLY A 192 -5.07 12.63 -2.75
C GLY A 192 -6.15 13.70 -2.94
N PRO A 193 -6.07 14.48 -4.03
CA PRO A 193 -6.93 15.63 -4.26
C PRO A 193 -8.21 15.31 -5.07
N GLY A 194 -8.34 14.11 -5.64
CA GLY A 194 -9.42 13.72 -6.56
C GLY A 194 -9.34 14.36 -7.95
N TYR A 195 -8.64 15.49 -8.08
CA TYR A 195 -8.41 16.22 -9.33
C TYR A 195 -6.96 16.70 -9.43
N SER A 196 -6.26 16.42 -10.54
CA SER A 196 -4.90 16.89 -10.80
C SER A 196 -4.53 16.79 -12.28
N ARG A 197 -3.79 17.79 -12.77
CA ARG A 197 -3.18 17.76 -14.11
C ARG A 197 -2.05 16.73 -14.24
N ASN A 198 -1.49 16.29 -13.12
CA ASN A 198 -0.48 15.24 -13.06
C ASN A 198 -1.14 13.95 -12.50
N PRO A 199 -1.42 12.95 -13.35
CA PRO A 199 -2.09 11.72 -12.95
C PRO A 199 -1.12 10.62 -12.50
N LEU A 200 0.15 10.94 -12.21
CA LEU A 200 1.12 9.93 -11.74
C LEU A 200 0.59 9.18 -10.51
N GLY A 201 0.60 7.85 -10.56
CA GLY A 201 0.04 6.98 -9.52
C GLY A 201 -1.42 6.56 -9.73
N TYR A 202 -2.11 7.12 -10.74
CA TYR A 202 -3.51 6.86 -11.04
C TYR A 202 -3.66 6.22 -12.42
N LEU A 203 -4.64 5.33 -12.54
CA LEU A 203 -4.96 4.56 -13.74
C LEU A 203 -6.39 4.87 -14.19
N ASN A 204 -6.65 4.83 -15.49
CA ASN A 204 -8.02 4.85 -16.03
C ASN A 204 -8.78 3.59 -15.56
N PRO A 205 -9.80 3.71 -14.68
CA PRO A 205 -10.41 2.53 -14.05
C PRO A 205 -11.15 1.61 -15.03
N LYS A 206 -11.97 2.16 -15.95
CA LYS A 206 -12.67 1.38 -16.98
C LYS A 206 -11.72 0.61 -17.88
N GLU A 207 -10.68 1.27 -18.39
CA GLU A 207 -9.69 0.62 -19.26
C GLU A 207 -8.97 -0.49 -18.49
N PHE A 208 -8.47 -0.17 -17.28
CA PHE A 208 -7.79 -1.15 -16.44
C PHE A 208 -8.65 -2.40 -16.18
N ILE A 209 -9.91 -2.22 -15.78
CA ILE A 209 -10.84 -3.31 -15.47
C ILE A 209 -11.18 -4.11 -16.74
N ARG A 210 -11.49 -3.44 -17.86
CA ARG A 210 -11.85 -4.12 -19.12
C ARG A 210 -10.72 -5.00 -19.65
N ASP A 211 -9.48 -4.55 -19.51
CA ASP A 211 -8.32 -5.31 -19.96
C ASP A 211 -7.98 -6.48 -19.02
N ARG A 212 -8.50 -6.46 -17.78
CA ARG A 212 -8.14 -7.40 -16.71
C ARG A 212 -9.33 -8.12 -16.10
N ARG A 213 -10.40 -8.31 -16.87
CA ARG A 213 -11.60 -9.09 -16.45
C ARG A 213 -11.26 -10.49 -15.98
N LYS A 214 -10.26 -11.11 -16.61
CA LYS A 214 -9.70 -12.41 -16.25
C LYS A 214 -8.19 -12.32 -16.31
N LEU A 215 -7.53 -12.73 -15.23
CA LEU A 215 -6.09 -12.84 -15.14
C LEU A 215 -5.71 -14.32 -15.03
N LYS A 216 -4.68 -14.72 -15.78
CA LYS A 216 -4.17 -16.10 -15.71
C LYS A 216 -3.25 -16.21 -14.50
N ASN A 217 -3.58 -17.09 -13.57
CA ASN A 217 -2.71 -17.37 -12.44
C ASN A 217 -1.56 -18.28 -12.91
N LYS A 218 -0.34 -17.74 -13.06
CA LYS A 218 0.82 -18.52 -13.56
C LYS A 218 1.26 -19.61 -12.57
N SER A 219 0.91 -19.49 -11.29
CA SER A 219 1.34 -20.42 -10.22
C SER A 219 0.62 -21.77 -10.22
N LEU A 220 -0.50 -21.92 -10.92
CA LEU A 220 -1.27 -23.18 -10.97
C LEU A 220 -0.92 -24.09 -12.18
N VAL A 221 0.03 -23.69 -13.03
CA VAL A 221 0.41 -24.45 -14.24
C VAL A 221 1.52 -25.48 -13.96
N ARG A 222 2.02 -25.60 -12.73
CA ARG A 222 3.18 -26.45 -12.39
C ARG A 222 2.87 -27.86 -11.85
N SER A 223 1.63 -28.36 -11.93
CA SER A 223 1.28 -29.69 -11.39
C SER A 223 0.79 -30.71 -12.43
N SER A 224 1.09 -30.54 -13.71
CA SER A 224 0.66 -31.49 -14.74
C SER A 224 1.70 -31.71 -15.83
N HIS A 225 2.90 -32.20 -15.49
CA HIS A 225 3.80 -32.94 -16.39
C HIS A 225 4.62 -33.94 -15.57
#